data_AF-A0A0D5XXW5-F1
#
_entry.id   AF-A0A0D5XXW5-F1
#
_cell.length_a   1.000
_cell.length_b   1.000
_cell.length_c   1.000
_cell.angle_alpha   90.00
_cell.angle_beta   90.00
_cell.angle_gamma   90.00
#
_symmetry.space_group_name_H-M   'P 1'
#
loop_
_entity.id
_entity.type
_entity.pdbx_description
1 polymer ?
#
loop_
_entity_poly.entity_id
_entity_poly.type
_entity_poly.pdbx_seq_one_letter_code
_entity_poly.pdbx_strand_id
1 'polypeptide(L)' 'MVDAEGVANEVGLGLGEAWLREVFREAGFSQFRRAAQTPFNLILEARK' A
#
# COMPACT_ATOMS: atom_id res chain seq x y z
N MET A 1 1.68 23.52 12.31
CA MET A 1 2.62 23.17 11.24
C MET A 1 2.46 21.67 11.06
N VAL A 2 1.66 21.25 10.08
CA VAL A 2 1.59 19.83 9.71
C VAL A 2 2.75 19.62 8.73
N ASP A 3 3.64 18.72 9.07
CA ASP A 3 4.84 18.42 8.29
C ASP A 3 4.40 17.94 6.90
N ALA A 4 4.69 18.71 5.86
CA ALA A 4 4.31 18.38 4.48
C ALA A 4 4.85 17.02 4.01
N GLU A 5 5.90 16.52 4.67
CA GLU A 5 6.47 15.19 4.46
C GLU A 5 5.52 14.05 4.86
N GLY A 6 4.74 14.22 5.94
CA GLY A 6 3.82 13.17 6.41
C GLY A 6 2.66 12.93 5.45
N VAL A 7 2.06 14.02 4.96
CA VAL A 7 0.91 13.95 4.04
C VAL A 7 1.31 13.43 2.66
N ALA A 8 2.46 13.84 2.14
CA ALA A 8 2.95 13.39 0.84
C ALA A 8 3.28 11.88 0.83
N ASN A 9 3.87 11.37 1.92
CA ASN A 9 4.18 9.95 2.04
C ASN A 9 2.90 9.11 2.11
N GLU A 10 1.92 9.49 2.93
CA GLU A 10 0.67 8.73 3.05
C GLU A 10 -0.19 8.78 1.79
N VAL A 11 -0.27 9.93 1.13
CA VAL A 11 -1.02 10.07 -0.14
C VAL A 11 -0.31 9.32 -1.27
N GLY A 12 1.00 9.47 -1.43
CA GLY A 12 1.77 8.77 -2.46
C GLY A 12 1.74 7.24 -2.29
N LEU A 13 1.89 6.77 -1.05
CA LEU A 13 1.74 5.34 -0.72
C LEU A 13 0.31 4.86 -0.96
N GLY A 14 -0.71 5.65 -0.61
CA GLY A 14 -2.12 5.29 -0.84
C GLY A 14 -2.47 5.14 -2.32
N LEU A 15 -1.92 5.99 -3.18
CA LEU A 15 -2.08 5.88 -4.63
C LEU A 15 -1.38 4.64 -5.19
N GLY A 16 -0.16 4.34 -4.74
CA GLY A 16 0.56 3.13 -5.15
C GLY A 16 -0.10 1.84 -4.66
N GLU A 17 -0.58 1.81 -3.42
CA GLU A 17 -1.25 0.64 -2.83
C GLU A 17 -2.59 0.34 -3.55
N ALA A 18 -3.34 1.38 -3.94
CA ALA A 18 -4.58 1.21 -4.71
C ALA A 18 -4.32 0.57 -6.08
N TRP A 19 -3.27 0.99 -6.78
CA TRP A 19 -2.87 0.39 -8.05
C TRP A 19 -2.41 -1.07 -7.88
N LEU A 20 -1.58 -1.35 -6.86
CA LEU A 20 -1.13 -2.72 -6.57
C LEU A 20 -2.30 -3.63 -6.23
N ARG A 21 -3.29 -3.18 -5.46
CA ARG A 21 -4.50 -3.95 -5.15
C ARG A 21 -5.20 -4.44 -6.41
N GLU A 22 -5.28 -3.59 -7.44
CA GLU A 22 -5.91 -3.95 -8.71
C GLU A 22 -5.11 -5.01 -9.46
N VAL A 23 -3.78 -4.86 -9.53
CA VAL A 23 -2.89 -5.86 -10.15
C VAL A 23 -3.04 -7.24 -9.46
N PHE A 24 -3.08 -7.29 -8.13
CA PHE A 24 -3.27 -8.55 -7.39
C PHE A 24 -4.67 -9.14 -7.60
N ARG A 25 -5.70 -8.29 -7.70
CA ARG A 25 -7.07 -8.73 -8.01
C ARG A 25 -7.14 -9.38 -9.39
N GLU A 26 -6.56 -8.74 -10.41
CA GLU A 26 -6.48 -9.28 -11.77
C GLU A 26 -5.67 -10.58 -11.85
N ALA A 27 -4.63 -10.70 -11.03
CA ALA A 27 -3.83 -11.93 -10.90
C ALA A 27 -4.56 -13.08 -10.15
N GLY A 28 -5.79 -12.86 -9.68
CA GLY A 28 -6.63 -13.90 -9.07
C GLY A 28 -6.43 -14.09 -7.56
N PHE A 29 -5.84 -13.13 -6.87
CA PHE A 29 -5.80 -13.11 -5.41
C PHE A 29 -7.12 -12.56 -4.84
N SER A 30 -7.66 -13.19 -3.80
CA SER A 30 -8.93 -12.79 -3.18
C SER A 30 -8.76 -11.89 -1.95
N GLN A 31 -7.56 -11.89 -1.35
CA GLN A 31 -7.23 -11.06 -0.20
C GLN A 31 -6.02 -10.19 -0.50
N PHE A 32 -6.08 -8.91 -0.10
CA PHE A 32 -4.97 -7.96 -0.20
C PHE A 32 -5.00 -6.99 0.97
N ARG A 33 -3.92 -6.96 1.76
CA ARG A 33 -3.78 -6.09 2.93
C ARG A 33 -2.34 -5.64 3.17
N ARG A 34 -2.20 -4.52 3.86
CA ARG A 34 -0.94 -4.13 4.49
C ARG A 34 -0.69 -5.00 5.73
N ALA A 35 0.36 -5.80 5.69
CA ALA A 35 0.75 -6.69 6.79
C ALA A 35 1.61 -5.96 7.83
N ALA A 36 2.49 -5.07 7.39
CA ALA A 36 3.34 -4.27 8.26
C ALA A 36 3.83 -2.99 7.56
N GLN A 37 4.28 -2.02 8.35
CA GLN A 37 5.04 -0.87 7.87
C GLN A 37 6.20 -0.58 8.83
N THR A 38 7.35 -0.25 8.25
CA THR A 38 8.53 0.28 8.93
C THR A 38 8.91 1.60 8.23
N PRO A 39 9.85 2.39 8.77
CA PRO A 39 10.27 3.63 8.12
C PRO A 39 10.77 3.46 6.67
N PHE A 40 11.29 2.26 6.32
CA PHE A 40 11.88 2.00 5.01
C PHE A 40 11.12 0.97 4.16
N ASN A 41 10.18 0.23 4.76
CA ASN A 41 9.49 -0.86 4.09
C ASN A 41 7.99 -0.79 4.33
N LEU A 42 7.23 -0.97 3.25
CA LEU A 42 5.82 -1.31 3.26
C LEU A 42 5.67 -2.77 2.88
N ILE A 43 5.11 -3.59 3.77
CA ILE A 43 4.91 -5.02 3.53
C ILE A 43 3.43 -5.25 3.21
N LEU A 44 3.17 -5.71 1.98
CA LEU A 44 1.83 -6.04 1.48
C LEU A 44 1.70 -7.56 1.37
N GLU A 45 0.58 -8.10 1.82
CA GLU A 45 0.24 -9.52 1.74
C GLU A 45 -0.93 -9.71 0.79
N ALA A 46 -0.79 -10.65 -0.14
CA ALA A 46 -1.85 -11.12 -1.02
C ALA A 46 -2.05 -12.62 -0.86
N ARG A 47 -3.31 -13.07 -0.79
CA ARG A 47 -3.67 -14.51 -0.69
C ARG A 47 -4.76 -14.86 -1.70
N LYS A 48 -4.68 -16.08 -2.24
CA LYS A 48 -5.71 -16.64 -3.12
C LYS A 48 -6.97 -16.94 -2.33
#